data_AF-A0A553G4I9-F1
#
_entry.id   AF-A0A553G4I9-F1
#
_cell.length_a   1.000
_cell.length_b   1.000
_cell.length_c   1.000
_cell.angle_alpha   90.00
_cell.angle_beta   90.00
_cell.angle_gamma   90.00
#
_symmetry.space_group_name_H-M   'P 1'
#
loop_
_entity.id
_entity.type
_entity.pdbx_description
1 polymer ?
#
loop_
_entity_poly.entity_id
_entity_poly.type
_entity_poly.pdbx_seq_one_letter_code
_entity_poly.pdbx_strand_id
1 'polypeptide(L)'
;MILESSPAWPSLLLAAILLGDAALSLKPVPFIEACLSGVKLPKDWWRALIFIKCLAATGLIAGLWFPGVGIAAMVGVIAYFCAAAAAHVHAHFLGSEFWINCLGMLALSIGILVLTLALN
;
A
#
# COMPACT_ATOMS: atom_id res chain seq x y z
N MET A 1 6.46 3.61 25.96
CA MET A 1 5.15 3.73 25.29
C MET A 1 5.12 2.66 24.22
N ILE A 2 4.25 1.66 24.36
CA ILE A 2 4.12 0.60 23.35
C ILE A 2 3.13 1.14 22.30
N LEU A 3 3.55 1.24 21.04
CA LEU A 3 2.70 1.73 19.94
C LEU A 3 1.72 0.61 19.56
N GLU A 4 0.51 0.69 20.09
CA GLU A 4 -0.56 -0.23 19.72
C GLU A 4 -1.31 0.27 18.48
N SER A 5 -1.88 -0.64 17.69
CA SER A 5 -2.79 -0.27 16.60
C SER A 5 -4.23 -0.30 17.10
N SER A 6 -4.51 0.49 18.14
CA SER A 6 -5.81 0.62 18.78
C SER A 6 -6.42 1.98 18.43
N PRO A 7 -7.67 2.04 17.93
CA PRO A 7 -8.57 0.93 17.61
C PRO A 7 -8.14 0.14 16.36
N ALA A 8 -8.60 -1.11 16.23
CA ALA A 8 -8.18 -2.05 15.19
C ALA A 8 -8.72 -1.75 13.77
N TRP A 9 -9.83 -1.01 13.66
CA TRP A 9 -10.55 -0.82 12.41
C TRP A 9 -9.75 -0.08 11.31
N PRO A 10 -8.88 0.92 11.58
CA PRO A 10 -8.09 1.58 10.53
C PRO A 10 -7.09 0.61 9.90
N SER A 11 -6.44 -0.25 10.71
CA SER A 11 -5.55 -1.32 10.22
C SER A 11 -6.30 -2.31 9.34
N LEU A 12 -7.50 -2.73 9.77
CA LEU A 12 -8.35 -3.64 9.00
C LEU A 12 -8.84 -3.02 7.69
N LEU A 13 -9.19 -1.73 7.71
CA LEU A 13 -9.59 -0.99 6.51
C LEU A 13 -8.44 -0.94 5.50
N LEU A 14 -7.23 -0.56 5.94
CA LEU A 14 -6.06 -0.53 5.06
C LEU A 14 -5.72 -1.93 4.53
N ALA A 15 -5.79 -2.96 5.38
CA ALA A 15 -5.56 -4.34 4.97
C ALA A 15 -6.58 -4.79 3.90
N ALA A 16 -7.87 -4.49 4.08
CA ALA A 16 -8.91 -4.82 3.11
C ALA A 16 -8.67 -4.15 1.75
N ILE A 17 -8.27 -2.88 1.74
CA ILE A 17 -7.98 -2.14 0.52
C ILE A 17 -6.75 -2.72 -0.19
N LEU A 18 -5.68 -3.03 0.54
CA LEU A 18 -4.46 -3.65 -0.01
C LEU A 18 -4.74 -5.05 -0.58
N LEU A 19 -5.58 -5.84 0.07
CA LEU A 19 -6.02 -7.14 -0.46
C LEU A 19 -6.87 -6.99 -1.72
N GLY A 20 -7.75 -5.99 -1.78
CA GLY A 20 -8.50 -5.66 -2.98
C GLY A 20 -7.59 -5.27 -4.15
N ASP A 21 -6.62 -4.40 -3.90
CA ASP A 21 -5.62 -3.98 -4.89
C ASP A 21 -4.72 -5.16 -5.34
N ALA A 22 -4.32 -6.04 -4.42
CA ALA A 22 -3.60 -7.27 -4.74
C ALA A 22 -4.44 -8.22 -5.61
N ALA A 23 -5.74 -8.38 -5.30
CA ALA A 23 -6.66 -9.21 -6.06
C ALA A 23 -6.91 -8.66 -7.48
N LEU A 24 -7.02 -7.33 -7.63
CA LEU A 24 -7.07 -6.69 -8.93
C LEU A 24 -5.76 -6.90 -9.71
N SER A 25 -4.62 -6.86 -9.01
CA SER A 25 -3.29 -7.09 -9.61
C SER A 25 -3.07 -8.54 -10.07
N LEU A 26 -3.88 -9.51 -9.62
CA LEU A 26 -3.85 -10.89 -10.14
C LEU A 26 -4.50 -11.01 -11.52
N LYS A 27 -5.42 -10.09 -11.86
CA LYS A 27 -6.07 -10.07 -13.17
C LYS A 27 -5.34 -9.10 -14.10
N PRO A 28 -5.33 -9.35 -15.42
CA PRO A 28 -4.79 -8.41 -16.40
C PRO A 28 -5.76 -7.24 -16.58
N VAL A 29 -5.90 -6.41 -15.55
CA VAL A 29 -6.73 -5.21 -15.61
C VAL A 29 -5.97 -4.15 -16.40
N PRO A 30 -6.56 -3.57 -17.48
CA PRO A 30 -5.86 -2.66 -18.37
C PRO A 30 -5.20 -1.48 -17.64
N PHE A 31 -5.84 -0.99 -16.59
CA PHE A 31 -5.34 0.09 -15.74
C PHE A 31 -4.03 -0.28 -15.01
N ILE A 32 -3.93 -1.49 -14.46
CA ILE A 32 -2.73 -1.94 -13.74
C ILE A 32 -1.60 -2.20 -14.74
N GLU A 33 -1.91 -2.85 -15.86
CA GLU A 33 -0.92 -3.08 -16.92
C GLU A 33 -0.38 -1.76 -17.50
N ALA A 34 -1.24 -0.76 -17.73
CA ALA A 34 -0.83 0.58 -18.16
C ALA A 34 0.07 1.25 -17.11
N CYS A 35 -0.28 1.15 -15.82
CA CYS A 35 0.50 1.70 -14.72
C CYS A 35 1.91 1.07 -14.65
N LEU A 36 1.99 -0.27 -14.63
CA LEU A 36 3.24 -1.01 -14.52
C LEU A 36 4.13 -0.86 -15.76
N SER A 37 3.52 -0.82 -16.95
CA SER A 37 4.24 -0.59 -18.21
C SER A 37 4.69 0.87 -18.33
N GLY A 38 3.88 1.83 -17.84
CA GLY A 38 4.20 3.25 -17.83
C GLY A 38 5.44 3.56 -16.99
N VAL A 39 5.63 2.86 -15.87
CA VAL A 39 6.86 2.93 -15.05
C VAL A 39 7.98 1.98 -15.52
N LYS A 40 7.78 1.31 -16.67
CA LYS A 40 8.74 0.38 -17.29
C LYS A 40 9.16 -0.79 -16.38
N LEU A 41 8.26 -1.27 -15.52
CA LEU A 41 8.55 -2.41 -14.65
C LEU A 41 8.54 -3.72 -15.45
N PRO A 42 9.60 -4.54 -15.40
CA PRO A 42 9.63 -5.82 -16.11
C PRO A 42 8.50 -6.74 -15.64
N LYS A 43 7.86 -7.46 -16.57
CA LYS A 43 6.69 -8.32 -16.29
C LYS A 43 6.97 -9.39 -15.22
N ASP A 44 8.20 -9.88 -15.15
CA ASP A 44 8.61 -10.89 -14.15
C ASP A 44 8.49 -10.37 -12.71
N TRP A 45 8.58 -9.05 -12.50
CA TRP A 45 8.45 -8.41 -11.20
C TRP A 45 7.01 -8.10 -10.80
N TRP A 46 6.03 -8.23 -11.69
CA TRP A 46 4.65 -7.86 -11.39
C TRP A 46 4.06 -8.73 -10.27
N ARG A 47 4.42 -10.03 -10.25
CA ARG A 47 4.00 -10.95 -9.18
C ARG A 47 4.62 -10.58 -7.83
N ALA A 48 5.83 -10.02 -7.82
CA ALA A 48 6.47 -9.55 -6.59
C ALA A 48 5.64 -8.46 -5.90
N LEU A 49 5.02 -7.56 -6.66
CA LEU A 49 4.13 -6.52 -6.09
C LEU A 49 2.91 -7.12 -5.39
N ILE A 50 2.35 -8.21 -5.92
CA ILE A 50 1.23 -8.92 -5.29
C ILE A 50 1.68 -9.49 -3.95
N PHE A 51 2.85 -10.13 -3.90
CA PHE A 51 3.39 -10.65 -2.64
C PHE A 51 3.67 -9.55 -1.62
N ILE A 52 4.20 -8.41 -2.04
CA ILE A 52 4.44 -7.26 -1.15
C ILE A 52 3.13 -6.74 -0.55
N LYS A 53 2.07 -6.59 -1.36
CA LYS A 53 0.75 -6.14 -0.90
C LYS A 53 0.11 -7.14 0.07
N CYS A 54 0.20 -8.43 -0.24
CA CYS A 54 -0.28 -9.49 0.66
C CYS A 54 0.49 -9.49 1.98
N LEU A 55 1.82 -9.37 1.94
CA LEU A 55 2.66 -9.30 3.13
C LEU A 55 2.31 -8.09 4.00
N ALA A 56 2.07 -6.93 3.38
CA ALA A 56 1.63 -5.74 4.07
C ALA A 56 0.27 -5.94 4.76
N ALA A 57 -0.71 -6.52 4.07
CA ALA A 57 -2.00 -6.87 4.66
C ALA A 57 -1.86 -7.87 5.82
N THR A 58 -1.03 -8.89 5.67
CA THR A 58 -0.71 -9.84 6.76
C THR A 58 -0.07 -9.12 7.95
N GLY A 59 0.86 -8.19 7.72
CA GLY A 59 1.49 -7.41 8.79
C GLY A 59 0.50 -6.51 9.53
N LEU A 60 -0.43 -5.87 8.82
CA LEU A 60 -1.49 -5.06 9.44
C LEU A 60 -2.44 -5.91 10.30
N ILE A 61 -2.79 -7.11 9.83
CA ILE A 61 -3.62 -8.07 10.57
C ILE A 61 -2.85 -8.59 11.78
N ALA A 62 -1.60 -9.05 11.61
CA ALA A 62 -0.75 -9.53 12.70
C ALA A 62 -0.53 -8.45 13.78
N GLY A 63 -0.49 -7.17 13.38
CA GLY A 63 -0.39 -6.02 14.28
C GLY A 63 -1.49 -5.93 15.34
N LEU A 64 -2.62 -6.61 15.15
CA LEU A 64 -3.70 -6.68 16.14
C LEU A 64 -3.34 -7.54 17.35
N TRP A 65 -2.42 -8.50 17.20
CA TRP A 65 -1.95 -9.37 18.28
C TRP A 65 -0.54 -9.01 18.75
N PHE A 66 0.26 -8.38 17.90
CA PHE A 66 1.65 -8.03 18.17
C PHE A 66 1.83 -6.51 18.20
N PRO A 67 1.99 -5.90 19.39
CA PRO A 67 2.18 -4.46 19.51
C PRO A 67 3.38 -3.96 18.67
N GLY A 68 3.24 -2.79 18.05
CA GLY A 68 4.24 -2.20 17.15
C GLY A 68 4.24 -2.75 15.72
N VAL A 69 3.81 -4.00 15.49
CA VAL A 69 3.83 -4.60 14.14
C VAL A 69 2.86 -3.91 13.19
N GLY A 70 1.68 -3.52 13.66
CA GLY A 70 0.68 -2.81 12.84
C GLY A 70 1.20 -1.47 12.34
N ILE A 71 1.84 -0.70 13.22
CA ILE A 71 2.44 0.59 12.87
C ILE A 71 3.63 0.40 11.91
N ALA A 72 4.49 -0.59 12.16
CA ALA A 72 5.58 -0.92 11.25
C ALA A 72 5.08 -1.31 9.85
N ALA A 73 3.98 -2.06 9.77
CA ALA A 73 3.34 -2.41 8.51
C ALA A 73 2.77 -1.17 7.80
N MET A 74 2.11 -0.25 8.51
CA MET A 74 1.64 1.03 7.94
C MET A 74 2.79 1.86 7.37
N VAL A 75 3.90 1.98 8.10
CA VAL A 75 5.10 2.68 7.61
C VAL A 75 5.68 1.98 6.37
N GLY A 76 5.72 0.65 6.35
CA GLY A 76 6.14 -0.12 5.19
C GLY A 76 5.26 0.12 3.96
N VAL A 77 3.94 0.22 4.14
CA VAL A 77 2.99 0.56 3.07
C VAL A 77 3.26 1.97 2.53
N ILE A 78 3.47 2.94 3.41
CA ILE A 78 3.82 4.32 3.01
C ILE A 78 5.14 4.33 2.22
N ALA A 79 6.18 3.64 2.72
CA ALA A 79 7.47 3.55 2.04
C ALA A 79 7.33 2.92 0.65
N TYR A 80 6.50 1.87 0.52
CA TYR A 80 6.18 1.26 -0.76
C TYR A 80 5.55 2.26 -1.75
N PHE A 81 4.52 3.01 -1.32
CA PHE A 81 3.88 4.00 -2.19
C PHE A 81 4.77 5.20 -2.51
N CYS A 82 5.67 5.59 -1.61
CA CYS A 82 6.70 6.58 -1.91
C CYS A 82 7.67 6.10 -2.99
N ALA A 83 8.12 4.83 -2.92
CA ALA A 83 8.96 4.24 -3.96
C ALA A 83 8.24 4.14 -5.31
N ALA A 84 6.95 3.76 -5.29
CA ALA A 84 6.12 3.78 -6.49
C ALA A 84 5.99 5.20 -7.07
N ALA A 85 5.73 6.20 -6.24
CA ALA A 85 5.65 7.58 -6.69
C ALA A 85 6.95 8.07 -7.32
N ALA A 86 8.10 7.73 -6.73
CA ALA A 86 9.41 8.02 -7.30
C ALA A 86 9.61 7.36 -8.67
N ALA A 87 9.18 6.10 -8.85
CA ALA A 87 9.24 5.41 -10.14
C ALA A 87 8.37 6.09 -11.21
N HIS A 88 7.16 6.55 -10.84
CA HIS A 88 6.30 7.33 -11.73
C HIS A 88 6.92 8.65 -12.17
N VAL A 89 7.49 9.40 -11.22
CA VAL A 89 8.18 10.67 -11.50
C VAL A 89 9.39 10.43 -12.40
N HIS A 90 10.18 9.39 -12.12
CA HIS A 90 11.36 9.03 -12.92
C HIS A 90 10.99 8.63 -14.36
N ALA A 91 9.87 7.93 -14.54
CA ALA A 91 9.38 7.54 -15.85
C ALA A 91 8.63 8.67 -16.59
N HIS A 92 8.46 9.85 -15.96
CA HIS A 92 7.59 10.92 -16.43
C HIS A 92 6.15 10.46 -16.73
N PHE A 93 5.69 9.43 -16.03
CA PHE A 93 4.37 8.81 -16.22
C PHE A 93 3.42 9.29 -15.11
N LEU A 94 2.88 10.50 -15.28
CA LEU A 94 2.10 11.22 -14.26
C LEU A 94 0.60 11.32 -14.61
N GLY A 95 0.06 10.29 -15.26
CA GLY A 95 -1.35 10.21 -15.65
C GLY A 95 -2.31 9.97 -14.47
N SER A 96 -3.55 9.63 -14.79
CA SER A 96 -4.59 9.30 -13.80
C SER A 96 -4.19 8.16 -12.87
N GLU A 97 -3.39 7.22 -13.36
CA GLU A 97 -2.80 6.11 -12.61
C GLU A 97 -1.94 6.62 -11.44
N PHE A 98 -1.10 7.62 -11.68
CA PHE A 98 -0.25 8.20 -10.66
C PHE A 98 -1.07 8.95 -9.60
N TRP A 99 -2.02 9.78 -10.03
CA TRP A 99 -2.79 10.62 -9.11
C TRP A 99 -3.80 9.84 -8.29
N ILE A 100 -4.62 8.99 -8.93
CA ILE A 100 -5.74 8.31 -8.27
C ILE A 100 -5.25 7.08 -7.51
N ASN A 101 -4.39 6.26 -8.12
CA ASN A 101 -3.91 5.04 -7.47
C ASN A 101 -2.74 5.36 -6.54
N CYS A 102 -1.61 5.83 -7.07
CA CYS A 102 -0.39 5.96 -6.28
C CYS A 102 -0.49 7.03 -5.18
N LEU A 103 -0.80 8.27 -5.55
CA LEU A 103 -0.94 9.38 -4.58
C LEU A 103 -2.18 9.24 -3.71
N GLY A 104 -3.30 8.77 -4.27
CA GLY A 104 -4.51 8.49 -3.50
C GLY A 104 -4.28 7.46 -2.40
N MET A 105 -3.64 6.33 -2.72
CA MET A 105 -3.30 5.30 -1.73
C MET A 105 -2.23 5.76 -0.74
N LEU A 106 -1.25 6.57 -1.18
CA LEU A 106 -0.26 7.16 -0.28
C LEU A 106 -0.92 8.08 0.74
N ALA A 107 -1.77 9.00 0.30
CA ALA A 107 -2.50 9.92 1.15
C ALA A 107 -3.42 9.18 2.13
N LEU A 108 -4.13 8.15 1.66
CA LEU A 108 -4.95 7.29 2.50
C LEU A 108 -4.11 6.57 3.56
N SER A 109 -2.97 5.99 3.18
CA SER A 109 -2.08 5.25 4.09
C SER A 109 -1.51 6.17 5.17
N ILE A 110 -1.10 7.39 4.80
CA ILE A 110 -0.67 8.43 5.73
C ILE A 110 -1.82 8.83 6.65
N GLY A 111 -3.01 9.06 6.10
CA GLY A 111 -4.21 9.42 6.87
C GLY A 111 -4.57 8.34 7.90
N ILE A 112 -4.50 7.07 7.53
CA ILE A 112 -4.73 5.94 8.43
C ILE A 112 -3.65 5.88 9.52
N LEU A 113 -2.38 6.05 9.19
CA LEU A 113 -1.31 6.09 10.19
C LEU A 113 -1.53 7.25 11.19
N VAL A 114 -1.77 8.46 10.68
CA VAL A 114 -2.02 9.64 11.53
C VAL A 114 -3.25 9.43 12.41
N LEU A 115 -4.33 8.88 11.85
CA LEU A 115 -5.54 8.57 12.60
C LEU A 115 -5.30 7.52 13.67
N THR A 116 -4.59 6.43 13.35
CA THR A 116 -4.21 5.41 14.34
C THR A 116 -3.36 6.00 15.44
N LEU A 117 -2.39 6.87 15.13
CA LEU A 117 -1.57 7.53 16.15
C LEU A 117 -2.36 8.55 16.99
N ALA A 118 -3.36 9.21 16.42
CA ALA A 118 -4.19 10.19 17.12
C ALA A 118 -5.24 9.56 18.04
N LEU A 119 -5.62 8.29 17.79
CA LEU A 119 -6.60 7.53 18.57
C LEU A 119 -5.98 6.65 19.67
N ASN A 120 -4.65 6.60 19.74
CA ASN A 120 -3.85 5.76 20.63
C ASN A 120 -3.25 6.59 21.77
#